data_AF-A0A170UTQ6-F1
#
_entry.id   AF-A0A170UTQ6-F1
#
_cell.length_a   1.000
_cell.length_b   1.000
_cell.length_c   1.000
_cell.angle_alpha   90.00
_cell.angle_beta   90.00
_cell.angle_gamma   90.00
#
_symmetry.space_group_name_H-M   'P 1'
#
loop_
_entity.id
_entity.type
_entity.pdbx_description
1 polymer ?
#
loop_
_entity_poly.entity_id
_entity_poly.type
_entity_poly.pdbx_seq_one_letter_code
_entity_poly.pdbx_strand_id
1 'polypeptide(L)'
;ASLGLAMGYAEQNQIARAKAVLKRIAKLPWSLEEADYLERCWLMLAEIYINNGVQQAAQAQELLQRVITHNRSCIKAFTLLAALATKENNYQKAGEHYRQAWHLSGESDPSIGYKLGYTQLKSKQYADAIATCQRVLQLHPDYPKIRKDILEKALPRLRT
;
A
#
# COMPACT_ATOMS: atom_id res chain seq x y z
N ALA A 1 24.94 -0.76 -5.63
CA ALA A 1 25.20 -2.19 -5.35
C ALA A 1 24.37 -2.76 -4.18
N SER A 2 24.12 -2.01 -3.10
CA SER A 2 23.52 -2.58 -1.88
C SER A 2 22.00 -2.85 -1.94
N LEU A 3 21.22 -2.13 -2.76
CA LEU A 3 19.81 -2.51 -3.04
C LEU A 3 19.70 -3.86 -3.75
N GLY A 4 20.58 -4.12 -4.73
CA GLY A 4 20.63 -5.42 -5.42
C GLY A 4 21.00 -6.57 -4.48
N LEU A 5 21.89 -6.32 -3.51
CA LEU A 5 22.19 -7.29 -2.44
C LEU A 5 20.98 -7.52 -1.53
N ALA A 6 20.27 -6.46 -1.14
CA ALA A 6 19.06 -6.60 -0.32
C ALA A 6 17.96 -7.38 -1.05
N MET A 7 17.75 -7.12 -2.35
CA MET A 7 16.85 -7.88 -3.21
C MET A 7 17.28 -9.35 -3.30
N GLY A 8 18.55 -9.62 -3.56
CA GLY A 8 19.07 -10.99 -3.63
C GLY A 8 18.91 -11.76 -2.32
N TYR A 9 19.07 -11.11 -1.17
CA TYR A 9 18.78 -11.72 0.13
C TYR A 9 17.28 -11.95 0.36
N ALA A 10 16.41 -11.07 -0.12
CA ALA A 10 14.96 -11.25 -0.02
C ALA A 10 14.49 -12.45 -0.85
N GLU A 11 15.00 -12.60 -2.08
CA GLU A 11 14.73 -13.77 -2.96
C GLU A 11 15.23 -15.08 -2.33
N GLN A 12 16.36 -15.05 -1.63
CA GLN A 12 16.89 -16.20 -0.90
C GLN A 12 16.19 -16.46 0.45
N ASN A 13 15.06 -15.79 0.71
CA ASN A 13 14.31 -15.84 1.97
C ASN A 13 15.14 -15.46 3.22
N GLN A 14 16.28 -14.78 3.04
CA GLN A 14 17.16 -14.31 4.11
C GLN A 14 16.74 -12.90 4.56
N ILE A 15 15.49 -12.77 5.02
CA ILE A 15 14.86 -11.49 5.38
C ILE A 15 15.67 -10.72 6.44
N ALA A 16 16.28 -11.42 7.40
CA ALA A 16 17.11 -10.79 8.43
C ALA A 16 18.35 -10.08 7.86
N ARG A 17 19.02 -10.68 6.86
CA ARG A 17 20.20 -10.09 6.20
C ARG A 17 19.81 -8.94 5.29
N ALA A 18 18.74 -9.11 4.51
CA ALA A 18 18.18 -8.03 3.68
C ALA A 18 17.87 -6.79 4.54
N LYS A 19 17.19 -6.99 5.67
CA LYS A 19 16.87 -5.95 6.64
C LYS A 19 18.11 -5.27 7.22
N ALA A 20 19.16 -6.01 7.56
CA ALA A 20 20.39 -5.43 8.10
C ALA A 20 21.07 -4.49 7.09
N VAL A 21 21.13 -4.90 5.81
CA VAL A 21 21.66 -4.07 4.72
C VAL A 21 20.82 -2.81 4.53
N LEU A 22 19.49 -2.96 4.44
CA LEU A 22 18.57 -1.84 4.25
C LEU A 22 18.58 -0.85 5.41
N LYS A 23 18.70 -1.32 6.66
CA LYS A 23 18.85 -0.44 7.83
C LYS A 23 20.10 0.43 7.78
N ARG A 24 21.20 -0.06 7.19
CA ARG A 24 22.41 0.73 7.01
C ARG A 24 22.21 1.83 5.97
N ILE A 25 21.52 1.50 4.88
CA ILE A 25 21.19 2.46 3.81
C ILE A 25 20.20 3.53 4.31
N ALA A 26 19.22 3.13 5.13
CA ALA A 26 18.21 4.05 5.64
C ALA A 26 18.75 5.16 6.57
N LYS A 27 20.00 5.02 7.05
CA LYS A 27 20.70 6.03 7.85
C LYS A 27 21.50 7.05 7.01
N LEU A 28 21.64 6.81 5.71
CA LEU A 28 22.34 7.74 4.83
C LEU A 28 21.54 9.05 4.71
N PRO A 29 22.22 10.21 4.62
CA PRO A 29 21.54 11.48 4.41
C PRO A 29 20.82 11.45 3.06
N TRP A 30 19.64 12.07 3.01
CA TRP A 30 18.93 12.22 1.76
C TRP A 30 19.70 13.15 0.82
N SER A 31 19.87 12.72 -0.43
CA SER A 31 20.46 13.51 -1.52
C SER A 31 19.58 13.38 -2.76
N LEU A 32 19.59 14.42 -3.61
CA LEU A 32 18.77 14.41 -4.83
C LEU A 32 19.23 13.33 -5.82
N GLU A 33 20.55 13.10 -5.91
CA GLU A 33 21.16 12.10 -6.80
C GLU A 33 20.76 10.67 -6.43
N GLU A 34 20.62 10.38 -5.14
CA GLU A 34 20.24 9.06 -4.64
C GLU A 34 18.76 8.97 -4.28
N ALA A 35 17.93 9.97 -4.62
CA ALA A 35 16.55 10.05 -4.16
C ALA A 35 15.71 8.81 -4.52
N ASP A 36 15.75 8.38 -5.80
CA ASP A 36 15.04 7.17 -6.26
C ASP A 36 15.62 5.89 -5.61
N TYR A 37 16.94 5.85 -5.41
CA TYR A 37 17.61 4.73 -4.76
C TYR A 37 17.19 4.57 -3.29
N LEU A 38 17.20 5.68 -2.54
CA LEU A 38 16.80 5.73 -1.14
C LEU A 38 15.30 5.44 -0.98
N GLU A 39 14.47 5.98 -1.87
CA GLU A 39 13.03 5.70 -1.90
C GLU A 39 12.77 4.19 -2.01
N ARG A 40 13.38 3.52 -2.99
CA ARG A 40 13.23 2.06 -3.18
C ARG A 40 13.71 1.27 -1.96
N CYS A 41 14.82 1.68 -1.34
CA CYS A 41 15.32 1.05 -0.13
C CYS A 41 14.37 1.22 1.06
N TRP A 42 13.81 2.41 1.26
CA TRP A 42 12.86 2.70 2.33
C TRP A 42 11.55 1.92 2.14
N LEU A 43 11.02 1.86 0.92
CA LEU A 43 9.83 1.07 0.59
C LEU A 43 10.04 -0.42 0.88
N MET A 44 11.17 -0.98 0.44
CA MET A 44 11.50 -2.38 0.69
C MET A 44 11.65 -2.68 2.19
N LEU A 45 12.30 -1.78 2.94
CA LEU A 45 12.45 -1.92 4.39
C LEU A 45 11.09 -1.83 5.10
N ALA A 46 10.22 -0.91 4.67
CA ALA A 46 8.87 -0.77 5.21
C ALA A 46 8.02 -2.03 4.94
N GLU A 47 8.11 -2.63 3.76
CA GLU A 47 7.43 -3.88 3.45
C GLU A 47 7.90 -5.03 4.34
N ILE A 48 9.21 -5.16 4.55
CA ILE A 48 9.79 -6.13 5.49
C ILE A 48 9.27 -5.89 6.92
N TYR A 49 9.16 -4.64 7.35
CA TYR A 49 8.59 -4.31 8.66
C TYR A 49 7.11 -4.67 8.78
N ILE A 50 6.30 -4.36 7.76
CA ILE A 50 4.89 -4.74 7.70
C ILE A 50 4.72 -6.26 7.79
N ASN A 51 5.63 -7.03 7.18
CA ASN A 51 5.58 -8.49 7.19
C ASN A 51 6.09 -9.13 8.49
N ASN A 52 7.01 -8.47 9.21
CA ASN A 52 7.52 -8.93 10.50
C ASN A 52 6.56 -8.67 11.68
N GLY A 53 5.41 -8.03 11.44
CA GLY A 53 4.32 -7.89 12.41
C GLY A 53 4.27 -6.54 13.14
N VAL A 54 3.34 -6.46 14.10
CA VAL A 54 2.90 -5.20 14.74
C VAL A 54 4.04 -4.44 15.44
N GLN A 55 5.05 -5.15 15.96
CA GLN A 55 6.18 -4.55 16.67
C GLN A 55 6.98 -3.55 15.80
N GLN A 56 6.93 -3.68 14.48
CA GLN A 56 7.68 -2.83 13.54
C GLN A 56 6.77 -1.92 12.70
N ALA A 57 5.47 -1.89 13.01
CA ALA A 57 4.47 -1.05 12.35
C ALA A 57 4.85 0.43 12.39
N ALA A 58 5.22 0.95 13.57
CA ALA A 58 5.62 2.34 13.75
C ALA A 58 6.86 2.70 12.91
N GLN A 59 7.85 1.80 12.83
CA GLN A 59 9.05 2.00 12.01
C GLN A 59 8.73 1.99 10.51
N ALA A 60 7.79 1.15 10.08
CA ALA A 60 7.29 1.16 8.70
C ALA A 60 6.59 2.48 8.38
N GLN A 61 5.72 2.95 9.27
CA GLN A 61 5.00 4.20 9.09
C GLN A 61 5.95 5.40 8.98
N GLU A 62 6.96 5.48 9.84
CA GLU A 62 7.96 6.55 9.80
C GLU A 62 8.72 6.57 8.46
N LEU A 63 9.17 5.39 7.98
CA LEU A 63 9.84 5.29 6.68
C LEU A 63 8.93 5.70 5.52
N LEU A 64 7.68 5.27 5.54
CA LEU A 64 6.72 5.61 4.49
C LEU A 64 6.35 7.10 4.51
N GLN A 65 6.24 7.71 5.69
CA GLN A 65 6.06 9.15 5.82
C GLN A 65 7.25 9.92 5.24
N ARG A 66 8.49 9.47 5.50
CA ARG A 66 9.70 10.07 4.89
C ARG A 66 9.65 9.97 3.36
N VAL A 67 9.27 8.81 2.82
CA VAL A 67 9.08 8.66 1.36
C VAL A 67 8.08 9.69 0.84
N ILE A 68 6.93 9.86 1.50
CA ILE A 68 5.89 10.81 1.07
C ILE A 68 6.35 12.27 1.21
N THR A 69 7.17 12.60 2.21
CA THR A 69 7.75 13.94 2.36
C THR A 69 8.60 14.33 1.16
N HIS A 70 9.40 13.39 0.63
CA HIS A 70 10.27 13.63 -0.52
C HIS A 70 9.56 13.39 -1.87
N ASN A 71 8.66 12.40 -1.94
CA ASN A 71 7.89 12.03 -3.12
C ASN A 71 6.41 11.85 -2.77
N ARG A 72 5.66 12.94 -2.89
CA ARG A 72 4.20 12.97 -2.64
C ARG A 72 3.38 12.20 -3.68
N SER A 73 3.99 11.81 -4.79
CA SER A 73 3.33 11.06 -5.86
C SER A 73 3.63 9.56 -5.81
N CYS A 74 4.30 9.08 -4.75
CA CYS A 74 4.64 7.68 -4.60
C CYS A 74 3.40 6.83 -4.26
N ILE A 75 2.78 6.23 -5.29
CA ILE A 75 1.62 5.33 -5.15
C ILE A 75 1.95 4.17 -4.19
N LYS A 76 3.15 3.59 -4.31
CA LYS A 76 3.60 2.47 -3.47
C LYS A 76 3.65 2.84 -1.98
N ALA A 77 4.02 4.06 -1.64
CA ALA A 77 4.06 4.49 -0.25
C ALA A 77 2.66 4.53 0.37
N PHE A 78 1.69 5.09 -0.35
CA PHE A 78 0.30 5.13 0.09
C PHE A 78 -0.33 3.73 0.18
N THR A 79 -0.05 2.83 -0.78
CA THR A 79 -0.57 1.46 -0.70
C THR A 79 0.00 0.68 0.47
N LEU A 80 1.29 0.85 0.80
CA LEU A 80 1.91 0.24 1.96
C LEU A 80 1.38 0.82 3.29
N LEU A 81 1.15 2.13 3.38
CA LEU A 81 0.50 2.74 4.54
C LEU A 81 -0.92 2.21 4.75
N ALA A 82 -1.68 2.08 3.66
CA ALA A 82 -3.02 1.53 3.72
C ALA A 82 -3.02 0.05 4.13
N ALA A 83 -2.05 -0.74 3.65
CA ALA A 83 -1.86 -2.12 4.06
C ALA A 83 -1.51 -2.23 5.55
N LEU A 84 -0.65 -1.34 6.05
CA LEU A 84 -0.30 -1.26 7.47
C LEU A 84 -1.54 -0.95 8.32
N ALA A 85 -2.30 0.10 7.98
CA ALA A 85 -3.53 0.46 8.68
C ALA A 85 -4.59 -0.66 8.62
N THR A 86 -4.64 -1.42 7.52
CA THR A 86 -5.51 -2.60 7.39
C THR A 86 -5.12 -3.69 8.38
N LYS A 87 -3.81 -3.95 8.56
CA LYS A 87 -3.31 -4.92 9.56
C LYS A 87 -3.60 -4.47 11.00
N GLU A 88 -3.63 -3.16 11.24
CA GLU A 88 -4.03 -2.57 12.53
C GLU A 88 -5.56 -2.56 12.75
N ASN A 89 -6.34 -3.14 11.85
CA ASN A 89 -7.81 -3.10 11.83
C ASN A 89 -8.40 -1.68 11.72
N ASN A 90 -7.61 -0.69 11.35
CA ASN A 90 -8.07 0.67 11.10
C ASN A 90 -8.47 0.85 9.63
N TYR A 91 -9.63 0.29 9.28
CA TYR A 91 -10.16 0.33 7.91
C TYR A 91 -10.53 1.74 7.42
N GLN A 92 -10.86 2.67 8.34
CA GLN A 92 -11.17 4.05 7.98
C GLN A 92 -9.92 4.77 7.43
N LYS A 93 -8.81 4.77 8.19
CA LYS A 93 -7.53 5.35 7.74
C LYS A 93 -6.97 4.62 6.53
N ALA A 94 -7.12 3.29 6.47
CA ALA A 94 -6.70 2.51 5.30
C ALA A 94 -7.42 2.97 4.02
N GLY A 95 -8.72 3.25 4.11
CA GLY A 95 -9.53 3.77 3.00
C GLY A 95 -9.04 5.12 2.50
N GLU A 96 -8.64 6.04 3.39
CA GLU A 96 -8.09 7.35 3.03
C GLU A 96 -6.78 7.23 2.25
N HIS A 97 -5.85 6.40 2.74
CA HIS A 97 -4.57 6.16 2.07
C HIS A 97 -4.75 5.45 0.71
N TYR A 98 -5.63 4.45 0.62
CA TYR A 98 -5.95 3.82 -0.66
C TYR A 98 -6.63 4.78 -1.64
N ARG A 99 -7.46 5.71 -1.15
CA ARG A 99 -8.10 6.74 -1.99
C ARG A 99 -7.06 7.67 -2.61
N GLN A 100 -6.07 8.11 -1.83
CA GLN A 100 -4.94 8.88 -2.36
C GLN A 100 -4.15 8.07 -3.40
N ALA A 101 -3.84 6.80 -3.11
CA ALA A 101 -3.18 5.92 -4.08
C ALA A 101 -3.98 5.74 -5.38
N TRP A 102 -5.31 5.66 -5.27
CA TRP A 102 -6.24 5.50 -6.38
C TRP A 102 -6.31 6.75 -7.27
N HIS A 103 -6.37 7.94 -6.67
CA HIS A 103 -6.31 9.18 -7.43
C HIS A 103 -4.96 9.37 -8.12
N LEU A 104 -3.85 9.04 -7.45
CA LEU A 104 -2.51 9.13 -8.03
C LEU A 104 -2.30 8.13 -9.18
N SER A 105 -2.98 6.98 -9.17
CA SER A 105 -2.94 6.02 -10.28
C SER A 105 -3.87 6.37 -11.45
N GLY A 106 -4.55 7.52 -11.39
CA GLY A 106 -5.52 7.95 -12.40
C GLY A 106 -6.77 7.06 -12.45
N GLU A 107 -7.11 6.41 -11.33
CA GLU A 107 -8.28 5.53 -11.20
C GLU A 107 -8.28 4.35 -12.19
N SER A 108 -7.09 3.89 -12.58
CA SER A 108 -6.93 2.90 -13.65
C SER A 108 -6.51 1.51 -13.19
N ASP A 109 -5.88 1.41 -12.00
CA ASP A 109 -5.29 0.17 -11.49
C ASP A 109 -6.30 -0.71 -10.72
N PRO A 110 -6.83 -1.79 -11.32
CA PRO A 110 -7.85 -2.63 -10.68
C PRO A 110 -7.39 -3.24 -9.35
N SER A 111 -6.07 -3.42 -9.14
CA SER A 111 -5.52 -3.95 -7.89
C SER A 111 -5.71 -2.98 -6.73
N ILE A 112 -5.49 -1.68 -6.96
CA ILE A 112 -5.70 -0.63 -5.97
C ILE A 112 -7.19 -0.41 -5.75
N GLY A 113 -7.99 -0.38 -6.83
CA GLY A 113 -9.44 -0.23 -6.75
C GLY A 113 -10.12 -1.37 -5.96
N TYR A 114 -9.67 -2.61 -6.14
CA TYR A 114 -10.14 -3.75 -5.34
C TYR A 114 -9.81 -3.60 -3.86
N LYS A 115 -8.55 -3.24 -3.54
CA LYS A 115 -8.12 -3.02 -2.15
C LYS A 115 -8.90 -1.88 -1.49
N LEU A 116 -9.09 -0.77 -2.20
CA LEU A 116 -9.90 0.36 -1.75
C LEU A 116 -11.35 -0.06 -1.46
N GLY A 117 -12.02 -0.68 -2.43
CA GLY A 117 -13.39 -1.17 -2.26
C GLY A 117 -13.54 -2.15 -1.10
N TYR A 118 -12.55 -3.03 -0.90
CA TYR A 118 -12.57 -4.00 0.19
C TYR A 118 -12.46 -3.30 1.55
N THR A 119 -11.55 -2.32 1.66
CA THR A 119 -11.42 -1.52 2.89
C THR A 119 -12.66 -0.68 3.18
N GLN A 120 -13.28 -0.08 2.16
CA GLN A 120 -14.53 0.68 2.28
C GLN A 120 -15.69 -0.20 2.75
N LEU A 121 -15.79 -1.42 2.24
CA LEU A 121 -16.80 -2.38 2.68
C LEU A 121 -16.62 -2.75 4.16
N LYS A 122 -15.37 -2.93 4.61
CA LYS A 122 -15.04 -3.22 6.01
C LYS A 122 -15.26 -2.00 6.93
N SER A 123 -15.05 -0.79 6.43
CA SER A 123 -15.33 0.46 7.16
C SER A 123 -16.79 0.91 7.10
N LYS A 124 -17.69 0.10 6.51
CA LYS A 124 -19.14 0.36 6.32
C LYS A 124 -19.45 1.54 5.37
N GLN A 125 -18.48 1.96 4.56
CA GLN A 125 -18.66 3.00 3.53
C GLN A 125 -19.21 2.36 2.25
N TYR A 126 -20.46 1.88 2.30
CA TYR A 126 -21.03 1.10 1.20
C TYR A 126 -21.23 1.91 -0.09
N ALA A 127 -21.61 3.18 0.00
CA ALA A 127 -21.78 4.06 -1.16
C ALA A 127 -20.45 4.24 -1.93
N ASP A 128 -19.39 4.62 -1.22
CA ASP A 128 -18.05 4.80 -1.80
C ASP A 128 -17.48 3.49 -2.37
N ALA A 129 -17.73 2.36 -1.69
CA ALA A 129 -17.33 1.04 -2.17
C ALA A 129 -17.99 0.72 -3.52
N ILE A 130 -19.29 0.96 -3.65
CA ILE A 130 -20.03 0.72 -4.90
C ILE A 130 -19.51 1.61 -6.03
N ALA A 131 -19.29 2.90 -5.76
CA ALA A 131 -18.76 3.84 -6.76
C ALA A 131 -17.37 3.40 -7.27
N THR A 132 -16.48 3.03 -6.35
CA THR A 132 -15.15 2.52 -6.69
C THR A 132 -15.22 1.24 -7.52
N CYS A 133 -16.10 0.30 -7.14
CA CYS A 133 -16.29 -0.95 -7.88
C CYS A 133 -16.80 -0.71 -9.30
N GLN A 134 -17.78 0.19 -9.46
CA GLN A 134 -18.31 0.56 -10.77
C GLN A 134 -17.22 1.18 -11.65
N ARG A 135 -16.38 2.05 -11.08
CA ARG A 135 -15.25 2.65 -11.80
C ARG A 135 -14.25 1.61 -12.30
N VAL A 136 -13.89 0.65 -11.46
CA VAL A 136 -13.00 -0.46 -11.84
C VAL A 136 -13.64 -1.33 -12.92
N LEU A 137 -14.93 -1.67 -12.80
CA LEU A 137 -15.64 -2.50 -13.77
C LEU A 137 -15.86 -1.81 -15.11
N GLN A 138 -15.91 -0.47 -15.15
CA GLN A 138 -15.96 0.29 -16.41
C GLN A 138 -14.67 0.11 -17.22
N LEU A 139 -13.51 0.10 -16.55
CA LEU A 139 -12.21 -0.02 -17.20
C LEU A 139 -11.81 -1.48 -17.43
N HIS A 140 -12.16 -2.36 -16.50
CA HIS A 140 -11.85 -3.79 -16.52
C HIS A 140 -13.12 -4.61 -16.28
N PRO A 141 -13.97 -4.81 -17.30
CA PRO A 141 -15.18 -5.61 -17.20
C PRO A 141 -14.91 -7.07 -16.77
N ASP A 142 -13.73 -7.58 -17.13
CA ASP A 142 -13.24 -8.94 -16.84
C ASP A 142 -12.63 -9.11 -15.44
N TYR A 143 -12.95 -8.24 -14.49
CA TYR A 143 -12.52 -8.37 -13.10
C TYR A 143 -13.66 -8.86 -12.18
N PRO A 144 -14.19 -10.09 -12.34
CA PRO A 144 -15.41 -10.56 -11.68
C PRO A 144 -15.29 -10.66 -10.17
N LYS A 145 -14.06 -10.73 -9.63
CA LYS A 145 -13.80 -10.77 -8.19
C LYS A 145 -14.37 -9.56 -7.47
N ILE A 146 -14.21 -8.36 -8.04
CA ILE A 146 -14.71 -7.12 -7.39
C ILE A 146 -16.24 -7.08 -7.31
N ARG A 147 -16.91 -7.66 -8.33
CA ARG A 147 -18.38 -7.74 -8.38
C ARG A 147 -18.92 -8.64 -7.27
N LYS A 148 -18.40 -9.87 -7.16
CA LYS A 148 -18.86 -10.84 -6.15
C LYS A 148 -18.44 -10.47 -4.73
N ASP A 149 -17.20 -10.02 -4.57
CA ASP A 149 -16.65 -9.81 -3.23
C ASP A 149 -17.06 -8.49 -2.59
N ILE A 150 -17.38 -7.49 -3.41
CA ILE A 150 -17.66 -6.13 -2.93
C ILE A 150 -19.06 -5.67 -3.33
N LEU A 151 -19.37 -5.62 -4.64
CA LEU A 151 -20.62 -5.03 -5.12
C LEU A 151 -21.86 -5.78 -4.58
N GLU A 152 -21.89 -7.11 -4.73
CA GLU A 152 -23.01 -7.96 -4.25
C GLU A 152 -23.19 -7.91 -2.72
N LYS A 153 -22.11 -7.63 -1.97
CA LYS A 153 -22.15 -7.53 -0.50
C LYS A 153 -22.49 -6.12 0.00
N ALA A 154 -22.12 -5.09 -0.74
CA ALA A 154 -22.38 -3.69 -0.40
C ALA A 154 -23.82 -3.25 -0.77
N LEU A 155 -24.35 -3.71 -1.91
CA LEU A 155 -25.68 -3.36 -2.41
C LEU A 155 -26.84 -3.59 -1.41
N PRO A 156 -26.99 -4.78 -0.79
CA PRO A 156 -28.09 -5.01 0.15
C PRO A 156 -27.96 -4.15 1.42
N ARG A 157 -26.73 -3.83 1.84
CA ARG A 157 -26.44 -3.05 3.05
C ARG A 157 -26.65 -1.54 2.89
N LEU A 158 -26.77 -1.05 1.65
CA LEU A 158 -27.13 0.33 1.36
C LEU A 158 -28.66 0.53 1.33
N ARG A 159 -29.41 -0.54 1.07
CA ARG A 159 -30.88 -0.49 0.88
C ARG A 159 -31.69 -0.73 2.16
N THR A 160 -31.02 -1.04 3.28
CA THR A 160 -31.59 -1.21 4.62
C THR A 160 -31.21 -0.04 5.50
#